data_AF-A0A1G6N874-F1
#
_entry.id   AF-A0A1G6N874-F1
#
_cell.length_a   1.000
_cell.length_b   1.000
_cell.length_c   1.000
_cell.angle_alpha   90.00
_cell.angle_beta   90.00
_cell.angle_gamma   90.00
#
_symmetry.space_group_name_H-M   'P 1'
#
loop_
_entity.id
_entity.type
_entity.pdbx_description
1 polymer ?
#
loop_
_entity_poly.entity_id
_entity_poly.type
_entity_poly.pdbx_seq_one_letter_code
_entity_poly.pdbx_strand_id
1 'polypeptide(L)' 'MIKRNSVPKLSKGFYIACDDIQADKRFVVYAGRDQFPLGRDVMAIPLPRLMNELLAR' A
#
# COMPACT_ATOMS: atom_id res chain seq x y z
N MET A 1 19.47 -6.51 -0.96
CA MET A 1 18.92 -7.87 -0.79
C MET A 1 17.40 -7.74 -0.64
N ILE A 2 16.61 -7.94 -1.71
CA ILE A 2 15.16 -7.72 -1.68
C ILE A 2 14.48 -9.06 -1.40
N LYS A 3 13.79 -9.16 -0.25
CA LYS A 3 13.09 -10.38 0.18
C LYS A 3 11.84 -10.56 -0.71
N ARG A 4 11.88 -11.57 -1.56
CA ARG A 4 10.92 -11.80 -2.66
C ARG A 4 9.64 -12.55 -2.25
N ASN A 5 9.33 -12.64 -0.95
CA ASN A 5 8.22 -13.51 -0.50
C ASN A 5 7.69 -13.19 0.91
N SER A 6 7.11 -12.01 1.12
CA SER A 6 6.33 -11.78 2.34
C SER A 6 5.21 -10.81 2.02
N VAL A 7 3.98 -11.32 2.03
CA VAL A 7 2.78 -10.51 2.21
C VAL A 7 3.11 -9.46 3.27
N PRO A 8 3.06 -8.16 2.95
CA PRO A 8 3.52 -7.12 3.88
C PRO A 8 2.70 -7.25 5.16
N LYS A 9 3.34 -7.70 6.24
CA LYS A 9 2.70 -7.69 7.57
C LYS A 9 2.58 -6.23 7.97
N LEU A 10 1.40 -5.67 7.73
CA LEU A 10 1.03 -4.33 8.15
C LEU A 10 0.98 -4.28 9.67
N SER A 11 2.10 -3.87 10.26
CA SER A 11 2.21 -3.62 11.69
C SER A 11 1.32 -2.44 12.09
N LYS A 12 0.83 -2.44 13.33
CA LYS A 12 -0.01 -1.36 13.88
C LYS A 12 0.57 0.05 13.65
N GLY A 13 1.90 0.19 13.66
CA GLY A 13 2.60 1.45 13.40
C GLY A 13 2.28 2.08 12.04
N PHE A 14 2.01 1.28 11.00
CA PHE A 14 1.60 1.81 9.69
C PHE A 14 0.25 2.52 9.77
N TYR A 15 -0.71 1.92 10.47
CA TYR A 15 -2.03 2.51 10.66
C TYR A 15 -1.94 3.78 11.52
N ILE A 16 -1.14 3.75 12.59
CA ILE A 16 -0.94 4.92 13.48
C ILE A 16 -0.32 6.08 12.69
N ALA A 17 0.73 5.83 11.91
CA ALA A 17 1.35 6.86 11.09
C ALA A 17 0.40 7.40 10.01
N CYS A 18 -0.41 6.54 9.38
CA CYS A 18 -1.41 6.99 8.40
C CYS A 18 -2.55 7.80 9.03
N ASP A 19 -2.86 7.54 10.31
CA ASP A 19 -3.88 8.29 11.08
C ASP A 19 -3.35 9.66 11.50
N ASP A 20 -2.10 9.69 11.98
CA ASP A 20 -1.40 10.91 12.39
C ASP A 20 -1.25 11.92 11.25
N ILE A 21 -0.88 11.45 10.06
CA ILE A 21 -0.76 12.30 8.86
C ILE A 21 -2.11 12.61 8.18
N GLN A 22 -3.23 12.05 8.68
CA GLN A 22 -4.56 12.12 8.07
C GLN A 22 -4.55 11.84 6.56
N ALA A 23 -3.89 10.75 6.13
CA ALA A 23 -3.76 10.43 4.72
C ALA A 23 -5.14 10.15 4.08
N ASP A 24 -5.49 10.93 3.05
CA ASP A 24 -6.73 10.80 2.27
C ASP A 24 -6.84 9.47 1.51
N LYS A 25 -5.70 8.88 1.13
CA LYS A 25 -5.62 7.55 0.51
C LYS A 25 -4.39 6.79 1.01
N ARG A 26 -4.58 5.54 1.45
CA ARG A 26 -3.51 4.71 2.02
C ARG A 26 -3.18 3.55 1.07
N PHE A 27 -1.98 3.55 0.50
CA PHE A 27 -1.53 2.53 -0.46
C PHE A 27 -0.38 1.70 0.10
N VAL A 28 -0.41 0.39 -0.16
CA VAL A 28 0.65 -0.56 0.20
C VAL A 28 1.17 -1.20 -1.06
N VAL A 29 2.43 -0.91 -1.37
CA VAL A 29 3.11 -1.49 -2.53
C VAL A 29 3.52 -2.92 -2.22
N TYR A 30 3.08 -3.86 -3.05
CA TYR A 30 3.45 -5.27 -2.93
C TYR A 30 3.80 -5.88 -4.29
N ALA A 31 4.46 -7.05 -4.27
CA ALA A 31 5.04 -7.68 -5.47
C ALA A 31 4.03 -8.49 -6.32
N GLY A 32 2.73 -8.41 -6.05
CA GLY A 32 1.71 -9.09 -6.86
C GLY A 32 1.33 -8.29 -8.11
N ARG A 33 0.21 -8.68 -8.73
CA ARG A 33 -0.33 -8.04 -9.93
C ARG A 33 -1.74 -7.47 -9.74
N ASP A 34 -2.42 -7.93 -8.71
CA ASP A 34 -3.78 -7.52 -8.39
C ASP A 34 -3.81 -6.30 -7.48
N GLN A 35 -4.92 -5.59 -7.45
CA GLN A 35 -5.16 -4.58 -6.43
C GLN A 35 -6.31 -5.05 -5.56
N PHE A 36 -6.13 -4.98 -4.25
CA PHE A 36 -7.17 -5.43 -3.33
C PHE A 36 -7.15 -4.61 -2.04
N PRO A 37 -8.32 -4.38 -1.43
CA PRO A 37 -8.39 -3.72 -0.13
C PRO A 37 -7.81 -4.64 0.95
N LEU A 38 -6.90 -4.11 1.76
CA LEU A 38 -6.34 -4.76 2.95
C LEU A 38 -7.15 -4.46 4.22
N GLY A 39 -8.08 -3.51 4.15
CA GLY A 39 -8.92 -3.06 5.26
C GLY A 39 -8.42 -1.75 5.89
N ARG A 40 -9.29 -1.10 6.71
CA ARG A 40 -9.04 0.21 7.33
C ARG A 40 -8.58 1.30 6.34
N ASP A 41 -9.26 1.34 5.19
CA ASP A 41 -8.97 2.28 4.09
C ASP A 41 -7.62 2.06 3.38
N VAL A 42 -6.96 0.92 3.62
CA VAL A 42 -5.69 0.58 2.99
C VAL A 42 -5.91 -0.27 1.74
N MET A 43 -5.28 0.12 0.63
CA MET A 43 -5.27 -0.60 -0.64
C MET A 43 -3.89 -1.22 -0.92
N ALA A 44 -3.86 -2.53 -1.14
CA ALA A 44 -2.70 -3.19 -1.75
C ALA A 44 -2.70 -2.90 -3.25
N ILE A 45 -1.62 -2.33 -3.76
CA ILE A 45 -1.48 -2.01 -5.19
C ILE A 45 -0.05 -2.34 -5.63
N PRO A 46 0.17 -2.89 -6.84
CA PRO A 46 1.52 -3.13 -7.33
C PRO A 46 2.18 -1.82 -7.79
N LEU A 47 3.50 -1.74 -7.67
CA LEU A 47 4.31 -0.56 -8.03
C LEU A 47 3.95 0.05 -9.41
N PRO A 48 3.87 -0.72 -10.52
CA PRO A 48 3.53 -0.14 -11.82
C PRO A 48 2.12 0.47 -11.86
N ARG A 49 1.16 -0.08 -11.12
CA ARG A 49 -0.21 0.47 -11.03
C ARG A 49 -0.23 1.74 -10.20
N LEU A 50 0.49 1.77 -9.08
CA LEU A 50 0.62 2.99 -8.28
C LEU A 50 1.27 4.13 -9.07
N MET A 51 2.33 3.85 -9.83
CA MET A 51 2.92 4.85 -10.72
C MET A 51 1.90 5.39 -11.73
N ASN A 52 1.08 4.51 -12.33
CA ASN A 52 0.05 4.94 -13.27
C ASN A 52 -1.02 5.81 -12.59
N GLU A 53 -1.47 5.46 -11.39
CA GLU A 53 -2.42 6.26 -10.59
C GLU A 53 -1.86 7.63 -10.20
N LEU A 54 -0.56 7.72 -9.92
CA LEU A 54 0.12 8.98 -9.59
C LEU A 54 0.35 9.84 -10.84
N LEU A 55 0.64 9.22 -11.99
CA LEU A 55 0.83 9.91 -13.27
C LEU A 55 -0.48 10.32 -13.93
N ALA A 56 -1.58 9.62 -13.64
CA ALA A 56 -2.91 9.95 -14.13
C ALA A 56 -3.59 11.11 -13.36
N ARG A 57 -2.90 11.70 -12.39
CA ARG A 57 -3.34 12.89 -11.63
C ARG A 57 -2.67 14.15 -12.14
#